data_AF-A0A2W4WW19-F1
#
_entry.id   AF-A0A2W4WW19-F1
#
_cell.length_a   1.000
_cell.length_b   1.000
_cell.length_c   1.000
_cell.angle_alpha   90.00
_cell.angle_beta   90.00
_cell.angle_gamma   90.00
#
_symmetry.space_group_name_H-M   'P 1'
#
loop_
_entity.id
_entity.type
_entity.pdbx_description
1 polymer ?
#
loop_
_entity_poly.entity_id
_entity_poly.type
_entity_poly.pdbx_seq_one_letter_code
_entity_poly.pdbx_strand_id
1 'polypeptide(L)' 'PLQNVAGAPAMSVPLAWSAGGLPIGIHFSAPVGEERRLLELAYELEQAQPWAARRPGVNAG' A
#
# COMPACT_ATOMS: atom_id res chain seq x y z
N PRO A 1 -12.12 -3.76 12.35
CA PRO A 1 -11.65 -3.30 11.02
C PRO A 1 -12.81 -2.67 10.22
N LEU A 2 -12.86 -1.34 10.16
CA LEU A 2 -13.99 -0.60 9.59
C LEU A 2 -14.27 -0.99 8.13
N GLN A 3 -13.23 -1.17 7.32
CA GLN A 3 -13.32 -1.51 5.90
C GLN A 3 -13.75 -2.97 5.68
N ASN A 4 -13.26 -3.91 6.51
CA ASN A 4 -13.74 -5.31 6.46
C ASN A 4 -15.23 -5.43 6.81
N VAL A 5 -15.73 -4.54 7.67
CA VAL A 5 -17.15 -4.51 8.05
C VAL A 5 -17.98 -3.74 7.01
N ALA A 6 -17.47 -2.64 6.49
CA ALA A 6 -18.17 -1.77 5.55
C ALA A 6 -18.11 -2.24 4.08
N GLY A 7 -17.23 -3.19 3.75
CA GLY A 7 -16.97 -3.61 2.37
C GLY A 7 -16.33 -2.52 1.50
N ALA A 8 -15.88 -1.42 2.12
CA ALA A 8 -15.28 -0.30 1.41
C ALA A 8 -13.86 -0.66 0.95
N PRO A 9 -13.47 -0.25 -0.27
CA PRO A 9 -12.18 -0.60 -0.83
C PRO A 9 -11.03 0.05 -0.05
N ALA A 10 -9.94 -0.70 0.06
CA ALA A 10 -8.73 -0.28 0.74
C ALA A 10 -7.49 -0.92 0.11
N MET A 11 -6.35 -0.25 0.25
CA MET A 11 -5.05 -0.74 -0.20
C MET A 11 -3.96 -0.35 0.80
N SER A 12 -2.85 -1.09 0.78
CA SER A 12 -1.64 -0.77 1.54
C SER A 12 -0.44 -0.79 0.61
N VAL A 13 0.37 0.28 0.62
CA VAL A 13 1.56 0.44 -0.25
C VAL A 13 2.82 0.74 0.58
N PRO A 14 4.00 0.19 0.22
CA PRO A 14 5.21 0.28 1.05
C PRO A 14 6.05 1.54 0.73
N LEU A 15 5.55 2.71 1.12
CA LEU A 15 6.21 4.00 0.85
C LEU A 15 7.33 4.34 1.83
N ALA A 16 7.45 3.64 2.96
CA ALA A 16 8.49 3.91 3.95
C ALA A 16 9.19 2.61 4.35
N TRP A 17 10.41 2.77 4.86
CA TRP A 17 11.23 1.64 5.31
C TRP A 17 11.85 2.01 6.66
N SER A 18 11.84 1.07 7.58
CA SER A 18 12.46 1.26 8.89
C SER A 18 13.98 1.31 8.77
N ALA A 19 14.65 1.82 9.81
CA ALA A 19 16.11 1.76 9.91
C ALA A 19 16.66 0.31 9.84
N GLY A 20 15.83 -0.68 10.21
CA GLY A 20 16.16 -2.10 10.11
C GLY A 20 15.90 -2.73 8.74
N GLY A 21 15.56 -1.93 7.72
CA GLY A 21 15.34 -2.44 6.36
C GLY A 21 14.04 -3.22 6.18
N LEU A 22 13.03 -2.98 7.03
CA LEU A 22 11.70 -3.59 6.88
C LEU A 22 10.73 -2.60 6.23
N PRO A 23 9.83 -3.05 5.32
CA PRO A 23 8.84 -2.19 4.71
C PRO A 23 7.80 -1.73 5.73
N ILE A 24 7.40 -0.46 5.63
CA ILE A 24 6.31 0.16 6.38
C ILE A 24 5.19 0.46 5.38
N GLY A 25 4.05 -0.22 5.56
CA GLY A 25 2.86 -0.02 4.73
C GLY A 25 2.08 1.22 5.14
N ILE A 26 1.64 2.00 4.16
CA ILE A 26 0.71 3.11 4.35
C ILE A 26 -0.65 2.69 3.80
N HIS A 27 -1.68 2.80 4.65
CA HIS A 27 -3.02 2.32 4.35
C HIS A 27 -3.92 3.45 3.83
N PHE A 28 -4.55 3.21 2.69
CA PHE A 28 -5.51 4.11 2.06
C PHE A 28 -6.87 3.42 1.94
N SER A 29 -7.94 4.20 2.04
CA SER A 29 -9.31 3.72 1.80
C SER A 29 -10.10 4.73 1.00
N ALA A 30 -11.05 4.24 0.23
CA ALA A 30 -11.97 5.05 -0.55
C ALA A 30 -13.43 4.63 -0.31
N PRO A 31 -14.41 5.44 -0.70
CA PRO A 31 -15.81 5.03 -0.74
C PRO A 31 -16.02 3.79 -1.62
N VAL A 32 -17.14 3.09 -1.42
CA VAL A 32 -17.52 1.93 -2.25
C VAL A 32 -17.66 2.37 -3.72
N GLY A 33 -17.08 1.59 -4.65
CA GLY A 33 -17.11 1.89 -6.08
C GLY A 33 -15.97 2.80 -6.58
N GLU A 34 -15.07 3.23 -5.70
CA GLU A 34 -13.92 4.09 -6.01
C GLU A 34 -12.60 3.29 -6.06
N GLU A 35 -12.64 1.99 -6.38
CA GLU A 35 -11.45 1.14 -6.52
C GLU A 35 -10.46 1.70 -7.54
N ARG A 36 -10.99 2.24 -8.65
CA ARG A 36 -10.18 2.89 -9.69
C ARG A 36 -9.33 4.01 -9.11
N ARG A 37 -9.89 4.83 -8.21
CA ARG A 37 -9.19 5.96 -7.60
C ARG A 37 -8.03 5.48 -6.71
N LEU A 38 -8.21 4.37 -6.00
CA LEU A 38 -7.11 3.78 -5.23
C LEU A 38 -6.00 3.27 -6.16
N LEU A 39 -6.34 2.62 -7.26
CA LEU A 39 -5.35 2.13 -8.23
C LEU A 39 -4.61 3.27 -8.94
N GLU A 40 -5.30 4.34 -9.30
CA GLU A 40 -4.68 5.55 -9.87
C GLU A 40 -3.71 6.20 -8.89
N LEU A 41 -4.12 6.34 -7.62
CA LEU A 41 -3.24 6.84 -6.57
C LEU A 41 -2.02 5.93 -6.37
N ALA A 42 -2.21 4.60 -6.36
CA ALA A 42 -1.11 3.66 -6.25
C ALA A 42 -0.11 3.81 -7.41
N TYR A 43 -0.62 3.98 -8.63
CA TYR A 43 0.20 4.20 -9.82
C TYR A 43 1.02 5.48 -9.73
N GLU A 44 0.41 6.60 -9.35
CA GLU A 44 1.10 7.88 -9.17
C GLU A 44 2.19 7.78 -8.10
N LEU A 45 1.89 7.13 -6.97
CA LEU A 45 2.85 6.90 -5.90
C LEU A 45 3.99 5.99 -6.34
N GLU A 46 3.72 4.95 -7.13
CA GLU A 46 4.75 4.02 -7.62
C GLU A 46 5.69 4.70 -8.61
N GLN A 47 5.15 5.57 -9.47
CA GLN A 47 5.95 6.39 -10.38
C GLN A 47 6.84 7.39 -9.61
N ALA A 48 6.31 8.02 -8.57
CA ALA A 48 7.06 8.98 -7.76
C ALA A 48 8.12 8.31 -6.88
N GLN A 49 7.83 7.13 -6.34
CA GLN A 49 8.73 6.41 -5.44
C GLN A 49 8.68 4.89 -5.70
N PRO A 50 9.41 4.38 -6.70
CA PRO A 50 9.35 2.97 -7.07
C PRO A 50 9.72 2.02 -5.93
N TRP A 51 8.85 1.04 -5.65
CA TRP A 51 9.09 0.01 -4.62
C TRP A 51 9.17 -1.42 -5.16
N ALA A 52 8.79 -1.69 -6.41
CA ALA A 52 8.72 -3.04 -6.97
C ALA A 52 10.02 -3.87 -6.86
N ALA A 53 11.18 -3.21 -6.94
CA ALA A 53 12.49 -3.85 -6.81
C ALA A 53 13.01 -3.95 -5.36
N ARG A 54 12.32 -3.34 -4.38
CA ARG A 54 12.78 -3.27 -2.99
C ARG A 54 12.27 -4.48 -2.21
N ARG A 55 13.19 -5.23 -1.60
CA ARG A 55 12.86 -6.43 -0.82
C ARG A 55 13.60 -6.40 0.53
N PRO A 56 12.98 -6.85 1.63
CA PRO A 56 13.68 -7.02 2.89
C PRO A 56 14.77 -8.08 2.76
N GLY A 57 15.83 -7.96 3.55
CA GLY A 57 16.91 -8.95 3.61
C GLY A 57 16.52 -10.28 4.27
N VAL A 58 15.30 -10.35 4.82
CA VAL A 58 14.72 -11.52 5.48
C VAL A 58 13.31 -11.73 4.96
N ASN A 59 12.94 -12.98 4.74
CA ASN A 59 11.58 -13.40 4.37
C ASN A 59 11.09 -14.36 5.44
N ALA A 60 9.84 -14.23 5.89
CA ALA A 60 9.24 -15.09 6.92
C ALA A 60 8.73 -16.43 6.34
N GLY A 61 9.44 -16.98 5.35
CA GLY A 61 9.08 -18.22 4.65
C GLY A 61 9.16 -19.45 5.55
#